data_AF-A0A517DQH6-F1
#
_entry.id   AF-A0A517DQH6-F1
#
_cell.length_a   1.000
_cell.length_b   1.000
_cell.length_c   1.000
_cell.angle_alpha   90.00
_cell.angle_beta   90.00
_cell.angle_gamma   90.00
#
_symmetry.space_group_name_H-M   'P 1'
#
loop_
_entity.id
_entity.type
_entity.pdbx_description
1 polymer ?
#
loop_
_entity_poly.entity_id
_entity_poly.type
_entity_poly.pdbx_seq_one_letter_code
_entity_poly.pdbx_strand_id
1 'polypeptide(L)'
;MNDIKISLDHMRYSSKPDKWEAKEIHSRIGRKVKQLDRKYIRSYIESIGQYGQTFCPATFKNGENRKENFEQMQLLVLDFNNNNANRIISWKQVKEKADNYNLPISFAYHTFSSTKDHERFRIGFLNNAVVNAGLKMTESPVEK
;
A
#
# COMPACT_ATOMS: atom_id res chain seq x y z
N MET A 1 15.69 5.72 12.57
CA MET A 1 14.68 5.53 11.51
C MET A 1 13.32 5.76 12.13
N ASN A 2 12.48 6.55 11.48
CA ASN A 2 11.15 6.90 11.97
C ASN A 2 10.23 5.68 11.96
N ASP A 3 9.17 5.74 12.76
CA ASP A 3 8.14 4.71 12.78
C ASP A 3 7.31 4.69 11.48
N ILE A 4 7.08 3.51 10.93
CA ILE A 4 6.27 3.33 9.72
C ILE A 4 4.80 3.53 10.11
N LYS A 5 4.09 4.44 9.44
CA LYS A 5 2.65 4.64 9.62
C LYS A 5 1.88 4.29 8.36
N ILE A 6 0.76 3.60 8.54
CA ILE A 6 -0.21 3.28 7.50
C ILE A 6 -1.61 3.57 8.03
N SER A 7 -2.61 3.64 7.16
CA SER A 7 -4.00 3.53 7.59
C SER A 7 -4.45 2.07 7.49
N LEU A 8 -4.81 1.45 8.62
CA LEU A 8 -5.18 0.04 8.71
C LEU A 8 -6.58 -0.10 9.27
N ASP A 9 -7.52 -0.59 8.48
CA ASP A 9 -8.88 -0.81 8.94
C ASP A 9 -8.94 -1.96 9.94
N HIS A 10 -9.75 -1.82 10.98
CA HIS A 10 -10.01 -2.88 11.95
C HIS A 10 -10.91 -4.01 11.41
N MET A 11 -11.73 -3.72 10.39
CA MET A 11 -12.62 -4.72 9.80
C MET A 11 -11.86 -5.64 8.86
N ARG A 12 -12.26 -6.92 8.88
CA ARG A 12 -11.73 -8.00 8.05
C ARG A 12 -12.82 -8.53 7.15
N TYR A 13 -12.44 -8.97 5.97
CA TYR A 13 -13.34 -9.56 4.99
C TYR A 13 -12.87 -10.97 4.65
N SER A 14 -13.79 -11.88 4.37
CA SER A 14 -13.49 -13.22 3.86
C SER A 14 -13.60 -13.31 2.33
N SER A 15 -14.08 -12.24 1.70
CA SER A 15 -14.26 -12.11 0.26
C SER A 15 -13.97 -10.67 -0.16
N LYS A 16 -13.97 -10.41 -1.47
CA LYS A 16 -13.80 -9.05 -1.99
C LYS A 16 -14.99 -8.18 -1.56
N PRO A 17 -14.76 -7.02 -0.91
CA PRO A 17 -15.83 -6.11 -0.55
C PRO A 17 -16.65 -5.68 -1.76
N ASP A 18 -17.96 -5.57 -1.59
CA ASP A 18 -18.86 -5.02 -2.61
C ASP A 18 -18.70 -3.49 -2.75
N LYS A 19 -19.50 -2.87 -3.63
CA LYS A 19 -19.42 -1.42 -3.88
C LYS A 19 -19.78 -0.59 -2.65
N TRP A 20 -20.75 -1.04 -1.87
CA TRP A 20 -21.20 -0.34 -0.67
C TRP A 20 -20.15 -0.50 0.45
N GLU A 21 -19.67 -1.71 0.69
CA GLU A 21 -18.61 -1.99 1.66
C GLU A 21 -17.32 -1.23 1.31
N ALA A 22 -16.94 -1.17 0.03
CA ALA A 22 -15.79 -0.40 -0.43
C ALA A 22 -15.95 1.11 -0.14
N LYS A 23 -17.16 1.65 -0.31
CA LYS A 23 -17.46 3.05 0.04
C LYS A 23 -17.36 3.29 1.54
N GLU A 24 -17.86 2.37 2.35
CA GLU A 24 -17.74 2.43 3.81
C GLU A 24 -16.29 2.30 4.30
N ILE A 25 -15.49 1.45 3.65
CA ILE A 25 -14.05 1.37 3.92
C ILE A 25 -13.39 2.72 3.60
N HIS A 26 -13.67 3.27 2.42
CA HIS A 26 -13.09 4.53 1.97
C HIS A 26 -13.42 5.69 2.91
N SER A 27 -14.65 5.76 3.44
CA SER A 27 -15.08 6.82 4.35
C SER A 27 -14.36 6.79 5.71
N ARG A 28 -13.99 5.61 6.19
CA ARG A 28 -13.39 5.45 7.54
C ARG A 28 -11.87 5.26 7.54
N ILE A 29 -11.27 4.75 6.47
CA ILE A 29 -9.84 4.35 6.45
C ILE A 29 -8.91 5.51 6.81
N GLY A 30 -9.26 6.74 6.44
CA GLY A 30 -8.47 7.94 6.77
C GLY A 30 -8.32 8.19 8.28
N ARG A 31 -9.25 7.70 9.11
CA ARG A 31 -9.24 7.84 10.58
C ARG A 31 -8.50 6.71 11.29
N LYS A 32 -7.99 5.72 10.57
CA LYS A 32 -7.46 4.47 11.12
C LYS A 32 -5.95 4.38 11.03
N VAL A 33 -5.27 5.46 11.43
CA VAL A 33 -3.79 5.49 11.44
C VAL A 33 -3.25 4.47 12.43
N LYS A 34 -2.33 3.63 11.95
CA LYS A 34 -1.62 2.63 12.72
C LYS A 34 -0.12 2.85 12.53
N GLN A 35 0.57 3.03 13.65
CA GLN A 35 2.02 2.92 13.73
C GLN A 35 2.39 1.44 13.76
N LEU A 36 3.24 1.01 12.82
CA LEU A 36 3.71 -0.36 12.72
C LEU A 36 4.93 -0.54 13.61
N ASP A 37 4.79 -1.42 14.59
CA ASP A 37 5.93 -1.95 15.32
C ASP A 37 6.64 -2.99 14.44
N ARG A 38 7.94 -2.78 14.22
CA ARG A 38 8.80 -3.64 13.41
C ARG A 38 8.78 -5.10 13.87
N LYS A 39 8.62 -5.34 15.18
CA LYS A 39 8.52 -6.70 15.75
C LYS A 39 7.31 -7.47 15.23
N TYR A 40 6.26 -6.77 14.81
CA TYR A 40 4.99 -7.36 14.38
C TYR A 40 4.67 -7.13 12.90
N ILE A 41 5.64 -6.68 12.09
CA ILE A 41 5.45 -6.48 10.63
C ILE A 41 4.85 -7.72 9.99
N ARG A 42 5.40 -8.90 10.29
CA ARG A 42 4.89 -10.17 9.76
C ARG A 42 3.40 -10.36 10.06
N SER A 43 2.98 -10.13 11.30
CA SER A 43 1.58 -10.27 11.71
C SER A 43 0.66 -9.26 11.02
N TYR A 44 1.14 -8.03 10.78
CA TYR A 44 0.37 -7.06 10.00
C TYR A 44 0.18 -7.51 8.55
N ILE A 45 1.23 -8.03 7.91
CA ILE A 45 1.15 -8.53 6.54
C ILE A 45 0.28 -9.78 6.44
N GLU A 46 0.38 -10.71 7.40
CA GLU A 46 -0.52 -11.87 7.48
C GLU A 46 -1.98 -11.42 7.64
N SER A 47 -2.24 -10.42 8.48
CA SER A 47 -3.60 -9.86 8.64
C SER A 47 -4.15 -9.23 7.36
N ILE A 48 -3.31 -8.52 6.61
CA ILE A 48 -3.71 -7.92 5.32
C ILE A 48 -3.91 -8.99 4.25
N GLY A 49 -2.95 -9.90 4.09
CA GLY A 49 -2.88 -10.82 2.96
C GLY A 49 -3.69 -12.10 3.13
N GLN A 50 -3.83 -12.60 4.37
CA GLN A 50 -4.52 -13.86 4.65
C GLN A 50 -5.87 -13.65 5.34
N TYR A 51 -5.98 -12.62 6.18
CA TYR A 51 -7.20 -12.35 6.97
C TYR A 51 -8.03 -11.17 6.44
N GLY A 52 -7.73 -10.69 5.23
CA GLY A 52 -8.60 -9.73 4.53
C GLY A 52 -8.69 -8.36 5.15
N GLN A 53 -7.69 -7.95 5.92
CA GLN A 53 -7.67 -6.63 6.51
C GLN A 53 -7.31 -5.58 5.45
N THR A 54 -8.14 -4.56 5.31
CA THR A 54 -7.87 -3.49 4.35
C THR A 54 -6.89 -2.47 4.92
N PHE A 55 -5.94 -2.02 4.11
CA PHE A 55 -5.04 -0.93 4.46
C PHE A 55 -4.84 0.04 3.30
N CYS A 56 -4.44 1.26 3.65
CA CYS A 56 -3.87 2.24 2.73
C CYS A 56 -2.41 2.51 3.17
N PRO A 57 -1.43 2.51 2.25
CA PRO A 57 -0.02 2.78 2.60
C PRO A 57 0.24 4.20 3.12
N ALA A 58 -0.71 5.12 2.90
CA ALA A 58 -0.64 6.51 3.31
C ALA A 58 -1.48 6.80 4.57
N THR A 59 -1.13 7.86 5.28
CA THR A 59 -1.96 8.48 6.33
C THR A 59 -2.52 9.82 5.85
N PHE A 60 -3.54 10.30 6.55
CA PHE A 60 -4.31 11.47 6.13
C PHE A 60 -4.63 12.38 7.32
N LYS A 61 -4.61 13.69 7.08
CA LYS A 61 -5.15 14.72 7.97
C LYS A 61 -6.68 14.68 7.94
N ASN A 62 -7.30 15.19 9.01
CA ASN A 62 -8.76 15.32 9.15
C ASN A 62 -9.56 14.01 9.03
N GLY A 63 -8.87 12.85 8.99
CA GLY A 63 -9.52 11.55 8.89
C GLY A 63 -10.11 11.22 7.51
N GLU A 64 -9.76 11.97 6.46
CA GLU A 64 -10.35 11.80 5.13
C GLU A 64 -9.32 11.31 4.12
N ASN A 65 -9.60 10.19 3.45
CA ASN A 65 -8.77 9.64 2.38
C ASN A 65 -8.91 10.46 1.08
N ARG A 66 -8.35 11.67 1.10
CA ARG A 66 -8.35 12.62 -0.02
C ARG A 66 -6.94 13.14 -0.27
N LYS A 67 -6.66 13.52 -1.51
CA LYS A 67 -5.33 14.00 -1.92
C LYS A 67 -4.89 15.23 -1.13
N GLU A 68 -5.81 16.16 -0.88
CA GLU A 68 -5.57 17.42 -0.16
C GLU A 68 -5.24 17.16 1.32
N ASN A 69 -5.70 16.03 1.84
CA ASN A 69 -5.47 15.58 3.20
C ASN A 69 -4.32 14.59 3.32
N PHE A 70 -3.61 14.26 2.23
CA PHE A 70 -2.43 13.39 2.31
C PHE A 70 -1.44 13.96 3.34
N GLU A 71 -0.99 13.10 4.25
CA GLU A 71 -0.05 13.50 5.29
C GLU A 71 1.34 12.94 4.96
N GLN A 72 1.43 11.62 4.87
CA GLN A 72 2.66 10.91 4.57
C GLN A 72 2.42 9.51 4.00
N MET A 73 3.44 8.95 3.38
CA MET A 73 3.59 7.52 3.11
C MET A 73 5.07 7.15 3.13
N GLN A 74 5.38 5.95 3.59
CA GLN A 74 6.74 5.39 3.48
C GLN A 74 6.76 4.07 2.72
N LEU A 75 5.61 3.40 2.66
CA LEU A 75 5.45 2.12 2.00
C LEU A 75 4.92 2.32 0.58
N LEU A 76 5.68 1.86 -0.41
CA LEU A 76 5.29 1.86 -1.82
C LEU A 76 4.71 0.49 -2.15
N VAL A 77 3.43 0.43 -2.55
CA VAL A 77 2.74 -0.83 -2.85
C VAL A 77 2.37 -0.88 -4.32
N LEU A 78 2.89 -1.88 -5.02
CA LEU A 78 2.57 -2.16 -6.42
C LEU A 78 1.46 -3.21 -6.49
N ASP A 79 0.44 -2.96 -7.32
CA ASP A 79 -0.71 -3.86 -7.54
C ASP A 79 -0.60 -4.54 -8.92
N PHE A 80 -0.35 -5.85 -8.91
CA PHE A 80 -0.26 -6.68 -10.09
C PHE A 80 -1.57 -7.43 -10.28
N ASN A 81 -2.46 -6.86 -11.10
CA ASN A 81 -3.81 -7.39 -11.33
C ASN A 81 -3.91 -8.40 -12.48
N ASN A 82 -2.88 -8.49 -13.34
CA ASN A 82 -2.78 -9.32 -14.54
C ASN A 82 -4.01 -9.33 -15.46
N ASN A 83 -4.86 -8.30 -15.43
CA ASN A 83 -6.12 -8.26 -16.19
C ASN A 83 -5.95 -8.27 -17.72
N ASN A 84 -4.77 -7.90 -18.23
CA ASN A 84 -4.46 -7.88 -19.65
C ASN A 84 -3.71 -9.17 -20.03
N ALA A 85 -4.34 -10.02 -20.83
CA ALA A 85 -3.78 -11.30 -21.27
C ALA A 85 -2.43 -11.16 -22.02
N ASN A 86 -2.18 -10.01 -22.66
CA ASN A 86 -0.93 -9.74 -23.37
C ASN A 86 0.18 -9.20 -22.45
N ARG A 87 -0.11 -8.96 -21.16
CA ARG A 87 0.79 -8.37 -20.17
C ARG A 87 0.63 -9.05 -18.82
N ILE A 88 0.87 -10.36 -18.81
CA ILE A 88 0.89 -11.16 -17.58
C ILE A 88 2.32 -11.20 -17.04
N ILE A 89 2.47 -10.99 -15.73
CA ILE A 89 3.73 -11.17 -15.02
C ILE A 89 3.51 -11.98 -13.75
N SER A 90 4.36 -12.97 -13.54
CA SER A 90 4.31 -13.80 -12.33
C SER A 90 5.06 -13.17 -11.16
N TRP A 91 4.72 -13.55 -9.93
CA TRP A 91 5.46 -13.21 -8.72
C TRP A 91 6.95 -13.52 -8.86
N LYS A 92 7.28 -14.72 -9.38
CA LYS A 92 8.67 -15.15 -9.58
C LYS A 92 9.44 -14.18 -10.47
N GLN A 93 8.86 -13.78 -11.60
CA GLN A 93 9.49 -12.82 -12.52
C GLN A 93 9.65 -11.43 -11.89
N VAL A 94 8.69 -10.96 -11.09
CA VAL A 94 8.83 -9.67 -10.40
C VAL A 94 9.91 -9.75 -9.32
N LYS A 95 9.98 -10.85 -8.57
CA LYS A 95 11.03 -11.08 -7.58
C LYS A 95 12.42 -11.07 -8.22
N GLU A 96 12.61 -11.82 -9.32
CA GLU A 96 13.88 -11.84 -10.07
C GLU A 96 14.27 -10.44 -10.56
N LYS A 97 13.32 -9.66 -11.08
CA LYS A 97 13.58 -8.26 -11.47
C LYS A 97 13.97 -7.41 -10.27
N ALA A 98 13.26 -7.51 -9.16
CA ALA A 98 13.56 -6.74 -7.95
C ALA A 98 14.97 -7.08 -7.43
N ASP A 99 15.33 -8.37 -7.41
CA ASP A 99 16.67 -8.83 -7.03
C ASP A 99 17.74 -8.24 -7.98
N ASN A 100 17.51 -8.26 -9.30
CA ASN A 100 18.43 -7.70 -10.30
C ASN A 100 18.62 -6.17 -10.17
N TYR A 101 17.60 -5.45 -9.70
CA TYR A 101 17.67 -4.01 -9.47
C TYR A 101 18.09 -3.64 -8.04
N ASN A 102 18.43 -4.63 -7.20
CA ASN A 102 18.71 -4.43 -5.77
C ASN A 102 17.57 -3.69 -5.04
N LEU A 103 16.33 -4.01 -5.40
CA LEU A 103 15.12 -3.47 -4.75
C LEU A 103 14.62 -4.47 -3.71
N PRO A 104 14.96 -4.29 -2.41
CA PRO A 104 14.56 -5.23 -1.37
C PRO A 104 13.04 -5.20 -1.19
N ILE A 105 12.39 -6.32 -1.55
CA ILE A 105 10.97 -6.52 -1.30
C ILE A 105 10.75 -6.63 0.21
N SER A 106 9.90 -5.77 0.77
CA SER A 106 9.56 -5.79 2.20
C SER A 106 8.49 -6.82 2.52
N PHE A 107 7.50 -6.96 1.63
CA PHE A 107 6.50 -8.02 1.71
C PHE A 107 5.80 -8.23 0.37
N ALA A 108 5.13 -9.37 0.22
CA ALA A 108 4.21 -9.62 -0.88
C ALA A 108 3.06 -10.53 -0.42
N TYR A 109 1.91 -10.42 -1.08
CA TYR A 109 0.76 -11.28 -0.80
C TYR A 109 -0.19 -11.36 -2.01
N HIS A 110 -0.91 -12.48 -2.12
CA HIS A 110 -1.95 -12.65 -3.14
C HIS A 110 -3.23 -11.92 -2.75
N THR A 111 -3.91 -11.33 -3.74
CA THR A 111 -5.24 -10.73 -3.52
C THR A 111 -6.33 -11.79 -3.54
N PHE A 112 -7.53 -11.47 -3.01
CA PHE A 112 -8.64 -12.43 -2.91
C PHE A 112 -9.04 -13.11 -4.21
N SER A 113 -8.91 -12.41 -5.34
CA SER A 113 -9.28 -12.94 -6.65
C SER A 113 -8.10 -13.56 -7.40
N SER A 114 -6.98 -13.83 -6.72
CA SER A 114 -5.83 -14.53 -7.29
C SER A 114 -6.16 -16.01 -7.46
N THR A 115 -5.85 -16.57 -8.63
CA THR A 115 -5.95 -18.01 -8.89
C THR A 115 -4.60 -18.54 -9.39
N LYS A 116 -4.49 -19.86 -9.57
CA LYS A 116 -3.27 -20.47 -10.13
C LYS A 116 -3.02 -20.02 -11.59
N ASP A 117 -4.09 -19.91 -12.38
CA ASP A 117 -4.00 -19.52 -13.79
C ASP A 117 -3.90 -18.00 -13.97
N HIS A 118 -4.34 -17.26 -12.96
CA HIS A 118 -4.40 -15.80 -12.99
C HIS A 118 -3.92 -15.22 -11.67
N GLU A 119 -2.60 -15.21 -11.52
CA GLU A 119 -1.94 -14.71 -10.33
C GLU A 119 -2.22 -13.21 -10.16
N ARG A 120 -2.70 -12.80 -8.99
CA ARG A 120 -2.88 -11.39 -8.64
C ARG A 120 -2.28 -11.12 -7.29
N PHE A 121 -1.38 -10.17 -7.19
CA PHE A 121 -0.61 -9.98 -5.98
C PHE A 121 -0.21 -8.52 -5.80
N ARG A 122 0.13 -8.18 -4.56
CA ARG A 122 0.70 -6.88 -4.23
C ARG A 122 2.07 -7.07 -3.62
N ILE A 123 2.97 -6.14 -3.95
CA ILE A 123 4.34 -6.10 -3.41
C ILE A 123 4.54 -4.77 -2.71
N GLY A 124 5.01 -4.82 -1.47
CA GLY A 124 5.39 -3.66 -0.69
C GLY A 124 6.92 -3.46 -0.67
N PHE A 125 7.34 -2.24 -0.96
CA PHE A 125 8.72 -1.76 -0.80
C PHE A 125 8.74 -0.67 0.27
N LEU A 126 9.66 -0.77 1.22
CA LEU A 126 9.87 0.26 2.22
C LEU A 126 10.83 1.32 1.67
N ASN A 127 10.36 2.55 1.56
CA ASN A 127 11.22 3.67 1.19
C ASN A 127 12.06 4.13 2.39
N ASN A 128 13.33 4.46 2.14
CA ASN A 128 14.22 4.95 3.19
C ASN A 128 13.76 6.32 3.74
N ALA A 129 13.14 7.15 2.88
CA ALA A 129 12.61 8.45 3.25
C ALA A 129 11.07 8.40 3.35
N VAL A 130 10.52 9.19 4.27
CA VAL A 130 9.07 9.44 4.32
C VAL A 130 8.72 10.41 3.20
N VAL A 131 7.77 10.02 2.34
CA VAL A 131 7.16 10.91 1.35
C VAL A 131 6.06 11.67 2.07
N ASN A 132 6.25 12.97 2.29
CA ASN A 132 5.25 13.85 2.90
C ASN A 132 4.52 14.64 1.81
N ALA A 133 3.36 15.23 2.15
CA ALA A 133 2.77 16.27 1.32
C ALA A 133 3.82 17.37 1.10
N GLY A 134 4.34 17.46 -0.12
CA GLY A 134 5.46 18.34 -0.42
C GLY A 134 5.15 19.79 -0.04
N LEU A 135 6.11 20.45 0.60
CA LEU A 135 6.27 21.90 0.45
C LEU A 135 6.24 22.19 -1.04
N LYS A 136 5.35 23.10 -1.48
CA LYS A 136 5.47 23.67 -2.82
C LYS A 136 6.90 24.20 -2.92
N MET A 137 7.66 23.73 -3.91
CA MET A 137 8.85 24.44 -4.33
C MET A 137 8.36 25.85 -4.71
N THR A 138 8.55 26.82 -3.81
CA THR A 138 8.41 28.22 -4.21
C THR A 138 9.52 28.43 -5.21
N GLU A 139 9.17 28.69 -6.47
CA GLU A 139 10.13 29.19 -7.44
C GLU A 139 10.86 30.36 -6.78
N SER A 140 12.18 30.24 -6.61
CA SER A 140 12.99 31.38 -6.21
C SER A 140 12.75 32.47 -7.26
N PRO A 141 12.51 33.73 -6.86
CA PRO A 141 12.50 34.81 -7.84
C PRO A 141 13.86 34.77 -8.53
N VAL A 142 13.85 34.61 -9.85
CA VAL A 142 15.04 34.87 -10.66
C VAL A 142 15.27 36.38 -10.51
N GLU A 143 16.17 36.77 -9.61
CA GLU A 143 16.70 38.13 -9.60
C GLU A 143 17.40 38.36 -10.95
N LYS A 144 16.87 39.33 -11.70
CA LYS A 144 17.51 39.90 -12.88
C LYS A 144 18.40 41.06 -12.46
#